data_AF-X1E2K3-F1
#
_entry.id   AF-X1E2K3-F1
#
_cell.length_a   1.000
_cell.length_b   1.000
_cell.length_c   1.000
_cell.angle_alpha   90.00
_cell.angle_beta   90.00
_cell.angle_gamma   90.00
#
_symmetry.space_group_name_H-M   'P 1'
#
loop_
_entity.id
_entity.type
_entity.pdbx_description
1 polymer ?
#
loop_
_entity_poly.entity_id
_entity_poly.type
_entity_poly.pdbx_seq_one_letter_code
_entity_poly.pdbx_strand_id
1 'polypeptide(L)'
;NIVYWSSGPHPKWGVITTSRVMEDVITLLKEYGIDDITIGEGFGSNEAAEDAFKKLGYNDLKERFGVKLINTNDRPYEKIDMGCEFLVNFASDALKADYIINLPVLKTHSQAVVSLGMKNLKGFINIASRKKFHSADPIKTLHFNVAKLPNNIPPCLTLIDGIYTLERGPSMDGKAHRTNLLIAS
;
A
#
# COMPACT_ATOMS: atom_id res chain seq x y z
N ASN A 1 0.83 0.90 1.13
CA ASN A 1 1.04 1.39 2.53
C ASN A 1 1.89 0.37 3.23
N ILE A 2 3.18 0.59 3.23
CA ILE A 2 4.13 -0.40 3.69
C ILE A 2 4.52 -0.14 5.14
N VAL A 3 4.39 -1.18 5.96
CA VAL A 3 4.91 -1.17 7.33
C VAL A 3 6.30 -1.80 7.26
N TYR A 4 7.31 -0.95 7.34
CA TYR A 4 8.71 -1.31 7.19
C TYR A 4 9.55 -0.61 8.25
N TRP A 5 10.60 -1.27 8.71
CA TRP A 5 11.59 -0.73 9.63
C TRP A 5 12.99 -1.04 9.10
N SER A 6 13.88 -0.05 9.12
CA SER A 6 15.23 -0.16 8.58
C SER A 6 16.21 -0.84 9.55
N SER A 7 15.92 -0.82 10.85
CA SER A 7 16.72 -1.44 11.91
C SER A 7 15.96 -2.58 12.61
N GLY A 8 16.65 -3.71 12.84
CA GLY A 8 16.06 -4.91 13.41
C GLY A 8 16.00 -6.08 12.41
N PRO A 9 15.34 -7.20 12.77
CA PRO A 9 15.23 -8.34 11.87
C PRO A 9 14.37 -8.00 10.66
N HIS A 10 14.62 -8.67 9.54
CA HIS A 10 13.79 -8.51 8.34
C HIS A 10 12.31 -8.78 8.67
N PRO A 11 11.35 -8.03 8.09
CA PRO A 11 9.93 -8.26 8.31
C PRO A 11 9.54 -9.72 8.11
N LYS A 12 8.73 -10.25 9.02
CA LYS A 12 8.19 -11.60 8.88
C LYS A 12 7.35 -11.71 7.62
N TRP A 13 7.23 -12.94 7.11
CA TRP A 13 6.29 -13.26 6.05
C TRP A 13 4.88 -12.74 6.37
N GLY A 14 4.16 -12.22 5.39
CA GLY A 14 2.83 -11.65 5.58
C GLY A 14 2.81 -10.23 6.18
N VAL A 15 3.96 -9.61 6.47
CA VAL A 15 4.02 -8.18 6.85
C VAL A 15 3.97 -7.28 5.62
N ILE A 16 4.70 -7.65 4.58
CA ILE A 16 4.86 -6.91 3.32
C ILE A 16 4.49 -7.83 2.16
N THR A 17 4.01 -7.24 1.07
CA THR A 17 3.67 -7.95 -0.17
C THR A 17 4.88 -8.73 -0.65
N THR A 18 4.63 -9.98 -1.01
CA THR A 18 5.65 -10.89 -1.53
C THR A 18 6.26 -10.30 -2.79
N SER A 19 7.58 -10.07 -2.82
CA SER A 19 8.26 -9.46 -3.99
C SER A 19 8.00 -10.20 -5.28
N ARG A 20 7.81 -11.53 -5.22
CA ARG A 20 7.42 -12.34 -6.37
C ARG A 20 6.05 -11.95 -6.95
N VAL A 21 5.07 -11.63 -6.11
CA VAL A 21 3.76 -11.15 -6.58
C VAL A 21 3.90 -9.81 -7.29
N MET A 22 4.75 -8.91 -6.77
CA MET A 22 5.06 -7.64 -7.43
C MET A 22 5.70 -7.87 -8.81
N GLU A 23 6.70 -8.75 -8.89
CA GLU A 23 7.37 -9.10 -10.14
C GLU A 23 6.42 -9.74 -11.16
N ASP A 24 5.58 -10.69 -10.74
CA ASP A 24 4.65 -11.38 -11.62
C ASP A 24 3.59 -10.41 -12.18
N VAL A 25 3.09 -9.47 -11.37
CA VAL A 25 2.18 -8.41 -11.84
C VAL A 25 2.87 -7.52 -12.88
N ILE A 26 4.09 -7.05 -12.62
CA ILE A 26 4.84 -6.21 -13.57
C ILE A 26 5.10 -6.96 -14.87
N THR A 27 5.49 -8.23 -14.77
CA THR A 27 5.76 -9.09 -15.93
C THR A 27 4.53 -9.23 -16.80
N LEU A 28 3.37 -9.54 -16.20
CA LEU A 28 2.11 -9.63 -16.93
C LEU A 28 1.76 -8.30 -17.61
N LEU A 29 1.87 -7.17 -16.91
CA LEU A 29 1.60 -5.86 -17.51
C LEU A 29 2.50 -5.59 -18.73
N LYS A 30 3.78 -5.93 -18.63
CA LYS A 30 4.74 -5.80 -19.74
C LYS A 30 4.40 -6.71 -20.92
N GLU A 31 3.95 -7.94 -20.65
CA GLU A 31 3.45 -8.87 -21.70
C GLU A 31 2.20 -8.32 -22.42
N TYR A 32 1.36 -7.57 -21.72
CA TYR A 32 0.23 -6.84 -22.31
C TYR A 32 0.63 -5.51 -23.00
N GLY A 33 1.92 -5.19 -23.08
CA GLY A 33 2.43 -3.98 -23.74
C GLY A 33 2.31 -2.71 -22.91
N ILE A 34 2.13 -2.82 -21.59
CA ILE A 34 2.08 -1.66 -20.69
C ILE A 34 3.50 -1.31 -20.25
N ASP A 35 3.98 -0.16 -20.68
CA ASP A 35 5.35 0.28 -20.42
C ASP A 35 5.51 1.38 -19.37
N ASP A 36 4.48 2.22 -19.18
CA ASP A 36 4.48 3.24 -18.12
C ASP A 36 3.95 2.67 -16.80
N ILE A 37 4.84 2.02 -16.06
CA ILE A 37 4.52 1.41 -14.77
C ILE A 37 5.26 2.16 -13.66
N THR A 38 4.52 2.56 -12.64
CA THR A 38 5.05 3.19 -11.43
C THR A 38 4.69 2.38 -10.19
N ILE A 39 5.70 1.96 -9.42
CA ILE A 39 5.54 1.42 -8.08
C ILE A 39 5.55 2.59 -7.09
N GLY A 40 4.39 2.87 -6.48
CA GLY A 40 4.25 3.93 -5.49
C GLY A 40 3.96 3.40 -4.10
N GLU A 41 4.83 3.71 -3.15
CA GLU A 41 4.66 3.31 -1.74
C GLU A 41 4.75 4.51 -0.79
N GLY A 42 3.98 4.45 0.28
CA GLY A 42 4.01 5.42 1.36
C GLY A 42 4.71 4.85 2.58
N PHE A 43 5.79 5.48 3.02
CA PHE A 43 6.66 5.01 4.10
C PHE A 43 6.48 5.82 5.40
N GLY A 44 7.15 5.37 6.47
CA GLY A 44 7.24 6.10 7.75
C GLY A 44 8.33 7.19 7.74
N SER A 45 9.40 6.99 6.96
CA SER A 45 10.49 7.95 6.75
C SER A 45 11.15 7.71 5.39
N ASN A 46 12.01 8.62 4.95
CA ASN A 46 12.71 8.49 3.66
C ASN A 46 13.82 7.44 3.73
N GLU A 47 14.51 7.32 4.87
CA GLU A 47 15.52 6.29 5.11
C GLU A 47 14.89 4.89 5.06
N ALA A 48 13.67 4.75 5.59
CA ALA A 48 12.90 3.52 5.48
C ALA A 48 12.50 3.19 4.04
N ALA A 49 12.22 4.21 3.22
CA ALA A 49 11.87 4.04 1.81
C ALA A 49 13.06 3.52 0.99
N GLU A 50 14.22 4.18 1.11
CA GLU A 50 15.44 3.80 0.40
C GLU A 50 15.89 2.38 0.76
N ASP A 51 15.91 2.06 2.06
CA ASP A 51 16.31 0.75 2.53
C ASP A 51 15.32 -0.35 2.10
N ALA A 52 14.01 -0.07 2.10
CA ALA A 52 13.00 -1.00 1.61
C ALA A 52 13.12 -1.25 0.10
N PHE A 53 13.28 -0.20 -0.71
CA PHE A 53 13.44 -0.35 -2.16
C PHE A 53 14.63 -1.23 -2.53
N LYS A 54 15.71 -1.14 -1.75
CA LYS A 54 16.86 -2.02 -1.90
C LYS A 54 16.58 -3.44 -1.43
N LYS A 55 16.13 -3.63 -0.18
CA LYS A 55 16.01 -4.98 0.43
C LYS A 55 14.86 -5.80 -0.12
N LEU A 56 13.82 -5.17 -0.68
CA LEU A 56 12.67 -5.85 -1.27
C LEU A 56 12.86 -6.15 -2.77
N GLY A 57 13.99 -5.74 -3.36
CA GLY A 57 14.31 -5.98 -4.77
C GLY A 57 13.63 -5.01 -5.74
N TYR A 58 13.07 -3.89 -5.27
CA TYR A 58 12.38 -2.95 -6.16
C TYR A 58 13.37 -2.24 -7.10
N ASN A 59 14.61 -2.00 -6.66
CA ASN A 59 15.66 -1.49 -7.54
C ASN A 59 15.97 -2.46 -8.68
N ASP A 60 16.01 -3.77 -8.40
CA ASP A 60 16.21 -4.79 -9.43
C ASP A 60 15.04 -4.81 -10.42
N LEU A 61 13.80 -4.64 -9.95
CA LEU A 61 12.62 -4.52 -10.80
C LEU A 61 12.71 -3.28 -11.70
N LYS A 62 13.16 -2.15 -11.17
CA LYS A 62 13.40 -0.92 -11.94
C LYS A 62 14.43 -1.15 -13.04
N GLU A 63 15.56 -1.79 -12.74
CA GLU A 63 16.62 -2.05 -13.73
C GLU A 63 16.17 -3.04 -14.81
N ARG A 64 15.48 -4.11 -14.42
CA ARG A 64 15.07 -5.19 -15.33
C ARG A 64 13.88 -4.83 -16.22
N PHE A 65 12.90 -4.10 -15.66
CA PHE A 65 11.62 -3.84 -16.33
C PHE A 65 11.40 -2.36 -16.70
N GLY A 66 12.30 -1.47 -16.28
CA GLY A 66 12.18 -0.03 -16.55
C GLY A 66 11.07 0.65 -15.76
N VAL A 67 10.58 0.06 -14.66
CA VAL A 67 9.52 0.66 -13.84
C VAL A 67 10.02 1.87 -13.05
N LYS A 68 9.15 2.83 -12.77
CA LYS A 68 9.44 3.98 -11.91
C LYS A 68 9.19 3.59 -10.45
N LEU A 69 10.04 4.07 -9.54
CA LEU A 69 9.84 3.91 -8.09
C LEU A 69 9.58 5.27 -7.47
N ILE A 70 8.50 5.41 -6.71
CA ILE A 70 8.19 6.65 -6.00
C ILE A 70 7.90 6.38 -4.52
N ASN A 71 8.55 7.15 -3.65
CA ASN A 71 8.09 7.37 -2.29
C ASN A 71 7.03 8.47 -2.33
N THR A 72 5.79 8.14 -2.01
CA THR A 72 4.67 9.11 -2.09
C THR A 72 4.88 10.28 -1.14
N ASN A 73 5.67 10.11 -0.06
CA ASN A 73 5.96 11.19 0.89
C ASN A 73 6.81 12.32 0.28
N ASP A 74 7.60 12.03 -0.76
CA ASP A 74 8.48 13.01 -1.43
C ASP A 74 7.84 13.62 -2.68
N ARG A 75 6.56 13.32 -2.91
CA ARG A 75 5.80 13.75 -4.09
C ARG A 75 4.68 14.70 -3.71
N PRO A 76 4.20 15.53 -4.65
CA PRO A 76 3.06 16.39 -4.40
C PRO A 76 1.80 15.62 -4.00
N TYR A 77 0.98 16.25 -3.17
CA TYR A 77 -0.35 15.80 -2.83
C TYR A 77 -1.38 16.81 -3.33
N GLU A 78 -2.52 16.32 -3.76
CA GLU A 78 -3.70 17.12 -4.10
C GLU A 78 -4.78 16.96 -3.02
N LYS A 79 -5.47 18.06 -2.70
CA LYS A 79 -6.59 18.03 -1.77
C LYS A 79 -7.83 17.57 -2.53
N ILE A 80 -8.37 16.43 -2.14
CA ILE A 80 -9.58 15.87 -2.74
C ILE A 80 -10.63 15.59 -1.68
N ASP A 81 -11.89 15.77 -2.06
CA ASP A 81 -13.02 15.33 -1.26
C ASP A 81 -13.27 13.84 -1.53
N MET A 82 -13.24 13.04 -0.47
CA MET A 82 -13.53 11.60 -0.52
C MET A 82 -14.89 11.26 0.12
N GLY A 83 -15.63 12.26 0.61
CA GLY A 83 -16.79 12.07 1.47
C GLY A 83 -16.45 11.88 2.95
N CYS A 84 -15.26 12.35 3.35
CA CYS A 84 -14.87 12.56 4.75
C CYS A 84 -15.32 13.97 5.22
N GLU A 85 -15.25 14.27 6.51
CA GLU A 85 -15.52 15.64 7.01
C GLU A 85 -14.41 16.65 6.70
N PHE A 86 -13.35 16.22 6.02
CA PHE A 86 -12.19 17.01 5.69
C PHE A 86 -11.66 16.60 4.33
N LEU A 87 -11.04 17.55 3.64
CA LEU A 87 -10.30 17.26 2.42
C LEU A 87 -9.06 16.43 2.74
N VAL A 88 -8.86 15.37 1.94
CA VAL A 88 -7.77 14.42 2.06
C VAL A 88 -6.65 14.85 1.12
N ASN A 89 -5.42 14.95 1.63
CA ASN A 89 -4.25 15.16 0.76
C ASN A 89 -3.82 13.80 0.22
N PHE A 90 -4.11 13.55 -1.05
CA PHE A 90 -3.86 12.29 -1.75
C PHE A 90 -2.77 12.46 -2.81
N ALA A 91 -1.96 11.42 -3.03
CA ALA A 91 -0.78 11.48 -3.88
C ALA A 91 -1.17 11.85 -5.31
N SER A 92 -0.62 12.96 -5.82
CA SER A 92 -0.94 13.48 -7.15
C SER A 92 -0.66 12.46 -8.25
N ASP A 93 0.45 11.72 -8.14
CA ASP A 93 0.81 10.69 -9.12
C ASP A 93 -0.25 9.58 -9.19
N ALA A 94 -0.85 9.20 -8.05
CA ALA A 94 -1.90 8.18 -8.02
C ALA A 94 -3.24 8.69 -8.58
N LEU A 95 -3.56 9.97 -8.44
CA LEU A 95 -4.78 10.56 -9.04
C LEU A 95 -4.68 10.74 -10.56
N LYS A 96 -3.45 10.89 -11.06
CA LYS A 96 -3.16 11.07 -12.50
C LYS A 96 -2.93 9.76 -13.24
N ALA A 97 -2.86 8.64 -12.52
CA ALA A 97 -2.72 7.33 -13.14
C ALA A 97 -4.00 6.97 -13.89
N ASP A 98 -3.86 6.33 -15.06
CA ASP A 98 -5.00 5.81 -15.81
C ASP A 98 -5.69 4.64 -15.08
N TYR A 99 -4.90 3.87 -14.31
CA TYR A 99 -5.36 2.70 -13.58
C TYR A 99 -4.48 2.44 -12.35
N ILE A 100 -5.07 1.96 -11.25
CA ILE A 100 -4.35 1.59 -10.03
C ILE A 100 -4.42 0.08 -9.82
N ILE A 101 -3.28 -0.56 -9.56
CA ILE A 101 -3.23 -1.94 -9.05
C ILE A 101 -2.79 -1.89 -7.59
N ASN A 102 -3.71 -2.24 -6.70
CA ASN A 102 -3.52 -2.19 -5.26
C ASN A 102 -3.16 -3.59 -4.73
N LEU A 103 -1.97 -3.73 -4.15
CA LEU A 103 -1.42 -5.03 -3.70
C LEU A 103 -1.28 -5.14 -2.18
N PRO A 104 -2.39 -5.19 -1.40
CA PRO A 104 -2.33 -5.38 0.04
C PRO A 104 -1.96 -6.83 0.42
N VAL A 105 -1.42 -7.00 1.62
CA VAL A 105 -1.24 -8.34 2.23
C VAL A 105 -2.47 -8.72 3.03
N LEU A 106 -2.88 -9.99 3.04
CA LEU A 106 -3.93 -10.52 3.90
C LEU A 106 -3.46 -10.61 5.37
N LYS A 107 -3.58 -9.49 6.09
CA LYS A 107 -3.11 -9.38 7.49
C LYS A 107 -4.11 -8.71 8.43
N THR A 108 -4.05 -9.05 9.70
CA THR A 108 -4.81 -8.37 10.76
C THR A 108 -4.19 -7.01 11.11
N HIS A 109 -4.94 -6.19 11.84
CA HIS A 109 -4.45 -4.91 12.37
C HIS A 109 -5.20 -4.51 13.64
N SER A 110 -4.48 -4.00 14.63
CA SER A 110 -5.03 -3.67 15.96
C SER A 110 -6.24 -2.73 15.92
N GLN A 111 -6.16 -1.62 15.19
CA GLN A 111 -7.23 -0.61 15.17
C GLN A 111 -8.23 -0.76 14.04
N ALA A 112 -7.86 -1.45 12.96
CA ALA A 112 -8.67 -1.53 11.74
C ALA A 112 -9.24 -2.95 11.52
N VAL A 113 -9.00 -3.85 12.48
CA VAL A 113 -9.25 -5.30 12.44
C VAL A 113 -8.40 -6.02 11.38
N VAL A 114 -8.40 -5.54 10.13
CA VAL A 114 -7.62 -6.07 9.01
C VAL A 114 -6.92 -4.98 8.22
N SER A 115 -5.98 -5.38 7.37
CA SER A 115 -5.31 -4.53 6.40
C SER A 115 -5.45 -5.14 5.02
N LEU A 116 -6.43 -4.69 4.24
CA LEU A 116 -6.73 -5.21 2.90
C LEU A 116 -6.81 -4.05 1.90
N GLY A 117 -7.62 -4.18 0.85
CA GLY A 117 -7.73 -3.22 -0.26
C GLY A 117 -7.88 -1.77 0.17
N MET A 118 -9.03 -1.42 0.77
CA MET A 118 -9.35 -0.03 1.13
C MET A 118 -8.31 0.58 2.08
N LYS A 119 -7.84 -0.18 3.07
CA LYS A 119 -6.88 0.33 4.05
C LYS A 119 -5.49 0.53 3.43
N ASN A 120 -5.10 -0.26 2.43
CA ASN A 120 -3.79 -0.11 1.79
C ASN A 120 -3.66 1.20 1.00
N LEU A 121 -4.79 1.74 0.52
CA LEU A 121 -4.87 3.08 -0.08
C LEU A 121 -4.47 4.20 0.88
N LYS A 122 -4.41 3.95 2.21
CA LYS A 122 -3.83 4.93 3.16
C LYS A 122 -2.37 5.27 2.82
N GLY A 123 -1.69 4.44 2.03
CA GLY A 123 -0.33 4.69 1.55
C GLY A 123 -0.25 5.93 0.67
N PHE A 124 -1.31 6.23 -0.07
CA PHE A 124 -1.38 7.39 -0.97
C PHE A 124 -1.81 8.67 -0.28
N ILE A 125 -2.14 8.68 1.01
CA ILE A 125 -2.47 9.92 1.73
C ILE A 125 -1.31 10.36 2.60
N ASN A 126 -1.13 11.68 2.73
CA ASN A 126 -0.06 12.21 3.56
C ASN A 126 -0.28 11.91 5.06
N ILE A 127 0.78 11.99 5.85
CA ILE A 127 0.76 11.63 7.29
C ILE A 127 -0.29 12.44 8.07
N ALA A 128 -0.45 13.74 7.76
CA ALA A 128 -1.46 14.58 8.42
C ALA A 128 -2.88 14.06 8.18
N SER A 129 -3.22 13.69 6.95
CA SER A 129 -4.52 13.09 6.62
C SER A 129 -4.66 11.71 7.27
N ARG A 130 -3.62 10.86 7.30
CA ARG A 130 -3.65 9.56 7.99
C ARG A 130 -4.04 9.69 9.46
N LYS A 131 -3.56 10.74 10.14
CA LYS A 131 -3.90 11.05 11.54
C LYS A 131 -5.36 11.45 11.69
N LYS A 132 -5.88 12.35 10.83
CA LYS A 132 -7.30 12.77 10.85
C LYS A 132 -8.30 11.63 10.70
N PHE A 133 -7.92 10.54 10.03
CA PHE A 133 -8.76 9.34 9.92
C PHE A 133 -9.03 8.67 11.27
N HIS A 134 -8.16 8.85 12.27
CA HIS A 134 -8.34 8.32 13.63
C HIS A 134 -9.18 9.30 14.44
N SER A 135 -10.45 9.44 14.07
CA SER A 135 -11.41 10.27 14.80
C SER A 135 -11.82 9.60 16.11
N ALA A 136 -12.06 10.41 17.14
CA ALA A 136 -12.69 9.98 18.39
C ALA A 136 -14.24 9.95 18.28
N ASP A 137 -14.79 10.37 17.13
CA ASP A 137 -16.22 10.35 16.87
C ASP A 137 -16.76 8.90 16.85
N PRO A 138 -17.84 8.58 17.58
CA PRO A 138 -18.38 7.23 17.67
C PRO A 138 -19.07 6.75 16.39
N ILE A 139 -19.47 7.67 15.49
CA ILE A 139 -20.12 7.39 14.21
C ILE A 139 -19.08 7.45 13.07
N LYS A 140 -18.31 8.54 13.02
CA LYS A 140 -17.32 8.81 11.96
C LYS A 140 -15.95 8.24 12.32
N THR A 141 -15.94 6.95 12.61
CA THR A 141 -14.78 6.18 13.08
C THR A 141 -13.68 6.04 12.03
N LEU A 142 -12.56 5.40 12.41
CA LEU A 142 -11.52 4.98 11.46
C LEU A 142 -12.09 4.16 10.30
N HIS A 143 -13.02 3.26 10.56
CA HIS A 143 -13.64 2.42 9.54
C HIS A 143 -14.48 3.25 8.57
N PHE A 144 -15.24 4.22 9.09
CA PHE A 144 -16.00 5.16 8.26
C PHE A 144 -15.08 5.89 7.28
N ASN A 145 -13.99 6.49 7.77
CA ASN A 145 -13.07 7.24 6.91
C ASN A 145 -12.31 6.32 5.93
N VAL A 146 -11.88 5.12 6.36
CA VAL A 146 -11.21 4.16 5.47
C VAL A 146 -12.11 3.69 4.33
N ALA A 147 -13.40 3.49 4.59
CA ALA A 147 -14.36 3.10 3.56
C ALA A 147 -14.56 4.18 2.47
N LYS A 148 -14.11 5.41 2.71
CA LYS A 148 -14.17 6.52 1.75
C LYS A 148 -12.96 6.61 0.82
N LEU A 149 -11.85 5.95 1.13
CA LEU A 149 -10.61 6.02 0.34
C LEU A 149 -10.76 5.61 -1.13
N PRO A 150 -11.62 4.64 -1.50
CA PRO A 150 -11.84 4.30 -2.91
C PRO A 150 -12.69 5.33 -3.68
N ASN A 151 -13.24 6.33 -3.02
CA ASN A 151 -14.04 7.35 -3.70
C ASN A 151 -13.14 8.33 -4.44
N ASN A 152 -13.53 8.70 -5.65
CA ASN A 152 -12.88 9.74 -6.45
C ASN A 152 -11.39 9.46 -6.75
N ILE A 153 -11.01 8.18 -6.85
CA ILE A 153 -9.72 7.74 -7.37
C ILE A 153 -9.92 7.06 -8.74
N PRO A 154 -8.86 6.92 -9.56
CA PRO A 154 -8.93 6.15 -10.81
C PRO A 154 -9.43 4.71 -10.61
N PRO A 155 -9.88 4.03 -11.69
CA PRO A 155 -10.23 2.62 -11.65
C PRO A 155 -9.13 1.79 -10.98
N CYS A 156 -9.54 0.89 -10.10
CA CYS A 156 -8.61 0.21 -9.20
C CYS A 156 -8.93 -1.29 -9.12
N LEU A 157 -7.94 -2.12 -9.44
CA LEU A 157 -7.94 -3.56 -9.13
C LEU A 157 -7.28 -3.75 -7.78
N THR A 158 -7.91 -4.50 -6.88
CA THR A 158 -7.24 -4.97 -5.67
C THR A 158 -6.87 -6.45 -5.82
N LEU A 159 -5.59 -6.77 -5.74
CA LEU A 159 -5.08 -8.14 -5.66
C LEU A 159 -4.43 -8.34 -4.29
N ILE A 160 -5.13 -9.05 -3.41
CA ILE A 160 -4.67 -9.33 -2.05
C ILE A 160 -3.68 -10.50 -2.08
N ASP A 161 -2.46 -10.24 -1.63
CA ASP A 161 -1.44 -11.25 -1.39
C ASP A 161 -1.74 -11.99 -0.08
N GLY A 162 -2.19 -13.24 -0.20
CA GLY A 162 -2.36 -14.18 0.89
C GLY A 162 -1.50 -15.42 0.72
N ILE A 163 -0.35 -15.33 0.04
CA ILE A 163 0.62 -16.45 0.02
C ILE A 163 1.04 -16.75 1.46
N TYR A 164 1.32 -15.68 2.20
CA TYR A 164 1.41 -15.69 3.65
C TYR A 164 0.39 -14.74 4.26
N THR A 165 -0.43 -15.25 5.17
CA THR A 165 -1.30 -14.43 6.02
C THR A 165 -0.59 -14.08 7.32
N LEU A 166 -1.02 -12.99 7.96
CA LEU A 166 -0.43 -12.54 9.22
C LEU A 166 -1.51 -12.23 10.25
N GLU A 167 -1.50 -12.97 11.35
CA GLU A 167 -2.26 -12.62 12.56
C GLU A 167 -1.40 -11.82 13.56
N ARG A 168 -2.05 -11.19 14.54
CA ARG A 168 -1.42 -10.28 15.53
C ARG A 168 -0.75 -9.02 14.95
N GLY A 169 -1.08 -8.67 13.71
CA GLY A 169 -0.71 -7.40 13.09
C GLY A 169 0.74 -7.32 12.60
N PRO A 170 1.09 -6.21 11.91
CA PRO A 170 2.37 -6.05 11.22
C PRO A 170 3.52 -5.65 12.15
N SER A 171 3.49 -6.07 13.41
CA SER A 171 4.55 -5.84 14.39
C SER A 171 5.47 -7.06 14.49
N MET A 172 6.52 -6.93 15.31
CA MET A 172 7.45 -8.00 15.64
C MET A 172 6.77 -9.27 16.18
N ASP A 173 5.61 -9.12 16.84
CA ASP A 173 4.83 -10.21 17.42
C ASP A 173 3.87 -10.89 16.43
N GLY A 174 3.83 -10.40 15.19
CA GLY A 174 3.06 -10.97 14.11
C GLY A 174 3.39 -12.46 13.91
N LYS A 175 2.37 -13.26 13.64
CA LYS A 175 2.49 -14.70 13.40
C LYS A 175 2.02 -15.04 11.99
N ALA A 176 2.97 -15.43 11.16
CA ALA A 176 2.74 -15.71 9.75
C ALA A 176 2.24 -17.15 9.56
N HIS A 177 1.35 -17.33 8.60
CA HIS A 177 0.84 -18.64 8.18
C HIS A 177 0.91 -18.74 6.67
N ARG A 178 1.49 -19.83 6.15
CA ARG A 178 1.51 -20.07 4.71
C ARG A 178 0.14 -20.59 4.27
N THR A 179 -0.50 -19.88 3.36
CA THR A 179 -1.88 -20.15 2.93
C THR A 179 -2.03 -20.25 1.41
N ASN A 180 -1.08 -19.73 0.63
CA ASN A 180 -1.06 -19.83 -0.84
C ASN A 180 -2.33 -19.31 -1.52
N LEU A 181 -2.82 -18.14 -1.09
CA LEU A 181 -4.01 -17.50 -1.62
C LEU A 181 -3.67 -16.22 -2.37
N LEU A 182 -4.39 -15.97 -3.46
CA LEU A 182 -4.50 -14.67 -4.10
C LEU A 182 -5.99 -14.37 -4.25
N ILE A 183 -6.42 -13.16 -3.87
CA ILE A 183 -7.83 -12.76 -3.92
C ILE A 183 -7.92 -11.47 -4.71
N ALA A 184 -8.68 -11.48 -5.80
CA ALA A 184 -8.88 -10.31 -6.66
C ALA A 184 -10.31 -9.76 -6.54
N SER A 185 -10.45 -8.44 -6.57
CA SER A 185 -11.73 -7.71 -6.63
C SER A 185 -11.60 -6.41 -7.38
#